data_AF-A0AAV0BYE7-F1
#
_entry.id   AF-A0AAV0BYE7-F1
#
_cell.length_a   1.000
_cell.length_b   1.000
_cell.length_c   1.000
_cell.angle_alpha   90.00
_cell.angle_beta   90.00
_cell.angle_gamma   90.00
#
_symmetry.space_group_name_H-M   'P 1'
#
loop_
_entity.id
_entity.type
_entity.pdbx_description
1 polymer ?
#
loop_
_entity_poly.entity_id
_entity_poly.type
_entity_poly.pdbx_seq_one_letter_code
_entity_poly.pdbx_strand_id
1 'polypeptide(L)'
;MVGTCDEKLIFLDDLGPWIQISKDWVQSYSPLLAIQPPSNYSDKEVVAKMNEGLQSGKVGNGQYLKVYLKEELPGRLHYTGSDRIPPVIGLPDEAFKVEQKNTNRKECGGSHGYDNAFFSMRSIFIGHGPRFARGHKVSSFENVEIYNLITKILGLEGSPNNGTTSFPDTVILPIH
;
A
#
# COMPACT_ATOMS: atom_id res chain seq x y z
N MET A 1 -10.50 -1.08 -6.27
CA MET A 1 -10.18 0.15 -7.04
C MET A 1 -10.99 1.30 -6.45
N VAL A 2 -10.44 2.52 -6.43
CA VAL A 2 -11.13 3.73 -5.97
C VAL A 2 -11.03 4.83 -7.02
N GLY A 3 -12.05 5.69 -7.12
CA GLY A 3 -12.03 6.86 -7.99
C GLY A 3 -11.08 7.94 -7.46
N THR A 4 -10.25 8.50 -8.33
CA THR A 4 -9.34 9.62 -8.01
C THR A 4 -9.71 10.82 -8.87
N CYS A 5 -9.79 12.02 -8.29
CA CYS A 5 -10.17 13.26 -8.98
C CYS A 5 -9.30 14.43 -8.52
N ASP A 6 -9.48 15.57 -9.18
CA ASP A 6 -8.65 16.79 -9.09
C ASP A 6 -8.73 17.55 -7.75
N GLU A 7 -9.73 17.28 -6.91
CA GLU A 7 -9.84 17.91 -5.58
C GLU A 7 -8.96 17.25 -4.49
N LYS A 8 -8.53 16.01 -4.72
CA LYS A 8 -7.76 15.20 -3.75
C LYS A 8 -6.28 15.13 -4.11
N LEU A 9 -5.66 16.28 -4.33
CA LEU A 9 -4.26 16.41 -4.71
C LEU A 9 -3.41 16.97 -3.57
N ILE A 10 -2.19 16.46 -3.45
CA ILE A 10 -1.14 16.94 -2.55
C ILE A 10 0.12 17.15 -3.40
N PHE A 11 0.75 18.33 -3.30
CA PHE A 11 1.91 18.66 -4.13
C PHE A 11 3.19 18.69 -3.30
N LEU A 12 4.23 18.00 -3.78
CA LEU A 12 5.54 17.98 -3.10
C LEU A 12 6.25 19.33 -3.13
N ASP A 13 6.10 20.12 -4.19
CA ASP A 13 6.72 21.45 -4.29
C ASP A 13 6.19 22.42 -3.23
N ASP A 14 4.98 22.21 -2.70
CA ASP A 14 4.39 23.04 -1.64
C ASP A 14 5.12 22.84 -0.28
N LEU A 15 5.93 21.79 -0.15
CA LEU A 15 6.79 21.55 1.03
C LEU A 15 8.07 22.40 1.02
N GLY A 16 8.34 23.17 -0.05
CA GLY A 16 9.56 23.96 -0.22
C GLY A 16 10.03 24.76 1.00
N PRO A 17 9.15 25.41 1.79
CA PRO A 17 9.56 26.12 3.01
C PRO A 17 10.19 25.24 4.10
N TRP A 18 9.94 23.93 4.10
CA TRP A 18 10.53 22.95 5.03
C TRP A 18 11.62 22.12 4.38
N ILE A 19 11.34 21.62 3.17
CA ILE A 19 12.25 20.76 2.42
C ILE A 19 11.92 20.78 0.93
N GLN A 20 12.94 20.95 0.10
CA GLN A 20 12.83 20.78 -1.34
C GLN A 20 13.01 19.31 -1.70
N ILE A 21 11.94 18.65 -2.14
CA ILE A 21 11.99 17.28 -2.66
C ILE A 21 12.19 17.34 -4.17
N SER A 22 13.36 16.90 -4.64
CA SER A 22 13.65 16.88 -6.07
C SER A 22 13.01 15.69 -6.77
N LYS A 23 12.63 15.86 -8.04
CA LYS A 23 11.93 14.83 -8.83
C LYS A 23 12.75 13.54 -8.98
N ASP A 24 14.08 13.63 -9.00
CA ASP A 24 15.00 12.51 -9.11
C ASP A 24 15.06 11.65 -7.83
N TRP A 25 14.56 12.15 -6.71
CA TRP A 25 14.43 11.35 -5.48
C TRP A 25 13.17 10.48 -5.51
N VAL A 26 12.15 10.88 -6.28
CA VAL A 26 10.82 10.26 -6.24
C VAL A 26 10.77 9.09 -7.21
N GLN A 27 10.67 7.86 -6.68
CA GLN A 27 10.52 6.64 -7.49
C GLN A 27 9.05 6.38 -7.87
N SER A 28 8.12 6.77 -6.99
CA SER A 28 6.68 6.67 -7.20
C SER A 28 5.99 7.79 -6.45
N TYR A 29 4.99 8.43 -7.07
CA TYR A 29 4.20 9.48 -6.44
C TYR A 29 2.91 8.95 -5.81
N SER A 30 2.10 8.26 -6.59
CA SER A 30 0.77 7.77 -6.20
C SER A 30 0.53 6.38 -6.76
N PRO A 31 -0.27 5.54 -6.09
CA PRO A 31 -1.00 5.78 -4.82
C PRO A 31 -0.19 5.45 -3.57
N LEU A 32 1.10 5.14 -3.74
CA LEU A 32 2.09 5.03 -2.68
C LEU A 32 3.26 5.94 -3.05
N LEU A 33 3.59 6.90 -2.18
CA LEU A 33 4.75 7.77 -2.37
C LEU A 33 5.99 7.00 -1.92
N ALA A 34 7.00 6.91 -2.78
CA ALA A 34 8.26 6.25 -2.47
C ALA A 34 9.42 7.15 -2.90
N ILE A 35 10.25 7.53 -1.93
CA ILE A 35 11.34 8.48 -2.10
C ILE A 35 12.66 7.83 -1.67
N GLN A 36 13.67 8.00 -2.50
CA GLN A 36 15.06 7.66 -2.24
C GLN A 36 15.88 8.96 -2.17
N PRO A 37 16.12 9.50 -0.97
CA PRO A 37 17.00 10.65 -0.82
C PRO A 37 18.44 10.30 -1.25
N PRO A 38 19.20 11.28 -1.75
CA PRO A 38 20.64 11.15 -1.96
C PRO A 38 21.38 10.88 -0.64
N SER A 39 22.54 10.22 -0.72
CA SER A 39 23.29 9.78 0.47
C SER A 39 23.75 10.89 1.42
N ASN A 40 23.78 12.14 0.97
CA ASN A 40 24.10 13.30 1.81
C ASN A 40 22.91 13.84 2.61
N TYR A 41 21.72 13.22 2.50
CA TYR A 41 20.55 13.54 3.32
C TYR A 41 20.30 12.45 4.35
N SER A 42 19.85 12.85 5.54
CA SER A 42 19.33 11.91 6.53
C SER A 42 17.86 11.60 6.21
N ASP A 43 17.54 10.33 5.96
CA ASP A 43 16.16 9.88 5.71
C ASP A 43 15.22 10.31 6.85
N LYS A 44 15.70 10.25 8.11
CA LYS A 44 14.95 10.66 9.30
C LYS A 44 14.63 12.15 9.28
N GLU A 45 15.59 12.99 8.90
CA GLU A 45 15.37 14.44 8.79
C GLU A 45 14.44 14.78 7.62
N VAL A 46 14.53 14.04 6.51
CA VAL A 46 13.61 14.17 5.36
C VAL A 46 12.18 13.88 5.83
N VAL A 47 11.95 12.74 6.48
CA VAL A 47 10.63 12.35 7.02
C VAL A 47 10.11 13.39 8.02
N ALA A 48 10.97 13.87 8.93
CA ALA A 48 10.58 14.86 9.92
C ALA A 48 10.12 16.19 9.28
N LYS A 49 10.91 16.74 8.35
CA LYS A 49 10.60 18.00 7.66
C LYS A 49 9.36 17.87 6.77
N MET A 50 9.19 16.73 6.09
CA MET A 50 7.99 16.47 5.29
C MET A 50 6.74 16.46 6.18
N ASN A 51 6.76 15.70 7.29
CA ASN A 51 5.61 15.65 8.19
C ASN A 51 5.31 17.00 8.86
N GLU A 52 6.34 17.80 9.20
CA GLU A 52 6.16 19.16 9.70
C GLU A 52 5.40 20.03 8.68
N GLY A 53 5.84 20.01 7.41
CA GLY A 53 5.19 20.76 6.35
C GLY A 53 3.75 20.29 6.07
N LEU A 54 3.53 18.98 6.04
CA LEU A 54 2.20 18.39 5.84
C LEU A 54 1.21 18.74 6.96
N GLN A 55 1.69 18.86 8.21
CA GLN A 55 0.87 19.20 9.37
C GLN A 55 0.71 20.72 9.59
N SER A 56 1.42 21.55 8.83
CA SER A 56 1.44 23.01 9.01
C SER A 56 0.12 23.72 8.65
N GLY A 57 -0.78 23.05 7.92
CA GLY A 57 -1.97 23.66 7.33
C GLY A 57 -1.70 24.54 6.11
N LYS A 58 -0.44 24.67 5.66
CA LYS A 58 -0.08 25.46 4.47
C LYS A 58 0.07 24.61 3.20
N VAL A 59 0.24 23.30 3.33
CA VAL A 59 0.25 22.35 2.21
C VAL A 59 -1.18 21.90 1.96
N GLY A 60 -1.67 22.11 0.74
CA GLY A 60 -3.02 21.69 0.35
C GLY A 60 -3.20 20.19 0.58
N ASN A 61 -4.26 19.81 1.30
CA ASN A 61 -4.57 18.42 1.67
C ASN A 61 -3.45 17.69 2.45
N GLY A 62 -2.47 18.40 3.02
CA GLY A 62 -1.29 17.79 3.66
C GLY A 62 -1.63 16.80 4.77
N GLN A 63 -2.73 17.02 5.50
CA GLN A 63 -3.22 16.12 6.55
C GLN A 63 -3.61 14.71 6.06
N TYR A 64 -3.79 14.53 4.75
CA TYR A 64 -4.18 13.27 4.11
C TYR A 64 -2.98 12.49 3.53
N LEU A 65 -1.76 12.93 3.81
CA LEU A 65 -0.54 12.18 3.53
C LEU A 65 0.25 12.04 4.82
N LYS A 66 0.64 10.81 5.15
CA LYS A 66 1.58 10.56 6.24
C LYS A 66 2.83 9.90 5.71
N VAL A 67 3.98 10.48 6.06
CA VAL A 67 5.30 10.00 5.60
C VAL A 67 5.99 9.27 6.74
N TYR A 68 6.63 8.16 6.43
CA TYR A 68 7.30 7.27 7.36
C TYR A 68 8.71 6.97 6.88
N LEU A 69 9.61 6.72 7.83
CA LEU A 69 10.72 5.80 7.56
C LEU A 69 10.12 4.42 7.27
N LYS A 70 10.67 3.66 6.32
CA LYS A 70 10.11 2.34 5.99
C LYS A 70 10.04 1.45 7.22
N GLU A 71 11.02 1.53 8.13
CA GLU A 71 11.08 0.77 9.38
C GLU A 71 9.97 1.12 10.38
N GLU A 72 9.33 2.28 10.22
CA GLU A 72 8.24 2.78 11.07
C GLU A 72 6.85 2.56 10.46
N LEU A 73 6.76 1.91 9.30
CA LEU A 73 5.48 1.55 8.70
C LEU A 73 4.68 0.61 9.61
N PRO A 74 3.33 0.65 9.55
CA PRO A 74 2.49 -0.29 10.29
C PRO A 74 2.91 -1.75 10.03
N GLY A 75 3.27 -2.48 11.10
CA GLY A 75 3.85 -3.83 10.98
C GLY A 75 3.01 -4.82 10.18
N ARG A 76 1.67 -4.67 10.20
CA ARG A 76 0.73 -5.49 9.41
C ARG A 76 0.96 -5.42 7.89
N LEU A 77 1.66 -4.41 7.40
CA LEU A 77 1.94 -4.26 5.97
C LEU A 77 3.09 -5.16 5.50
N HIS A 78 3.94 -5.61 6.43
CA HIS A 78 5.14 -6.40 6.11
C HIS A 78 6.00 -5.80 4.99
N TYR A 79 6.05 -4.46 4.90
CA TYR A 79 6.62 -3.72 3.77
C TYR A 79 7.93 -3.00 4.12
N THR A 80 8.89 -3.73 4.71
CA THR A 80 10.16 -3.14 5.18
C THR A 80 11.41 -3.98 4.84
N GLY A 81 11.26 -5.31 4.72
CA GLY A 81 12.37 -6.27 4.65
C GLY A 81 13.09 -6.39 3.29
N SER A 82 13.18 -5.33 2.50
CA SER A 82 13.88 -5.35 1.21
C SER A 82 14.59 -4.03 0.90
N ASP A 83 15.78 -4.12 0.31
CA ASP A 83 16.54 -2.97 -0.20
C ASP A 83 15.88 -2.32 -1.43
N ARG A 84 14.95 -3.04 -2.07
CA ARG A 84 14.14 -2.49 -3.18
C ARG A 84 13.06 -1.53 -2.70
N ILE A 85 12.77 -1.51 -1.40
CA ILE A 85 11.83 -0.58 -0.80
C ILE A 85 12.62 0.67 -0.38
N PRO A 86 12.32 1.85 -0.94
CA PRO A 86 12.99 3.09 -0.58
C PRO A 86 12.81 3.42 0.90
N PRO A 87 13.75 4.13 1.53
CA PRO A 87 13.73 4.39 2.97
C PRO A 87 12.60 5.33 3.40
N VAL A 88 12.07 6.16 2.49
CA VAL A 88 11.01 7.14 2.78
C VAL A 88 9.73 6.75 2.03
N ILE A 89 8.69 6.40 2.77
CA ILE A 89 7.40 5.94 2.24
C ILE A 89 6.29 6.86 2.73
N GLY A 90 5.51 7.41 1.80
CA GLY A 90 4.30 8.15 2.10
C GLY A 90 3.05 7.34 1.80
N LEU A 91 2.14 7.27 2.78
CA LEU A 91 0.82 6.67 2.65
C LEU A 91 -0.22 7.79 2.49
N PRO A 92 -0.77 8.01 1.29
CA PRO A 92 -1.92 8.88 1.09
C PRO A 92 -3.19 8.17 1.58
N ASP A 93 -4.12 8.95 2.12
CA ASP A 93 -5.47 8.48 2.40
C ASP A 93 -6.20 8.05 1.11
N GLU A 94 -7.25 7.27 1.26
CA GLU A 94 -7.99 6.70 0.14
C GLU A 94 -8.44 7.78 -0.86
N ALA A 95 -8.15 7.53 -2.14
CA ALA A 95 -8.41 8.40 -3.29
C ALA A 95 -7.57 9.70 -3.39
N PHE A 96 -6.65 9.97 -2.46
CA PHE A 96 -5.71 11.06 -2.61
C PHE A 96 -4.59 10.70 -3.58
N LYS A 97 -4.04 11.73 -4.25
CA LYS A 97 -2.86 11.60 -5.10
C LYS A 97 -1.82 12.61 -4.64
N VAL A 98 -0.58 12.14 -4.55
CA VAL A 98 0.60 12.98 -4.51
C VAL A 98 1.07 13.22 -5.95
N GLU A 99 1.43 14.45 -6.26
CA GLU A 99 2.07 14.85 -7.52
C GLU A 99 3.24 15.80 -7.20
N GLN A 100 4.17 16.02 -8.13
CA GLN A 100 5.27 16.96 -7.84
C GLN A 100 4.75 18.39 -7.66
N LYS A 101 3.93 18.86 -8.60
CA LYS A 101 3.49 20.25 -8.69
C LYS A 101 2.12 20.39 -9.31
N ASN A 102 1.44 21.48 -9.00
CA ASN A 102 0.18 21.79 -9.63
C ASN A 102 0.39 22.19 -11.11
N THR A 103 -0.27 21.46 -12.02
CA THR A 103 -0.26 21.75 -13.46
C THR A 103 -1.59 22.31 -13.98
N ASN A 104 -2.57 22.52 -13.10
CA ASN A 104 -3.96 22.86 -13.42
C ASN A 104 -4.69 21.84 -14.32
N ARG A 105 -4.11 20.63 -14.51
CA ARG A 105 -4.76 19.54 -15.23
C ARG A 105 -5.85 18.93 -14.35
N LYS A 106 -7.07 18.89 -14.88
CA LYS A 106 -8.22 18.25 -14.23
C LYS A 106 -8.42 16.87 -14.82
N GLU A 107 -8.14 15.84 -14.04
CA GLU A 107 -8.30 14.45 -14.46
C GLU A 107 -8.93 13.63 -13.34
N CYS A 108 -10.02 12.96 -13.70
CA CYS A 108 -10.65 11.93 -12.89
C CYS A 108 -10.40 10.56 -13.51
N GLY A 109 -10.14 9.56 -12.66
CA GLY A 109 -9.91 8.19 -13.08
C GLY A 109 -10.13 7.20 -11.94
N GLY A 110 -9.54 6.03 -12.07
CA GLY A 110 -9.50 5.00 -11.02
C GLY A 110 -8.06 4.63 -10.67
N SER A 111 -7.81 4.30 -9.41
CA SER A 111 -6.50 3.84 -8.94
C SER A 111 -6.62 2.73 -7.89
N HIS A 112 -5.48 2.10 -7.59
CA HIS A 112 -5.33 1.03 -6.60
C HIS A 112 -3.89 0.93 -6.12
N GLY A 113 -3.66 0.37 -4.93
CA GLY A 113 -2.34 0.28 -4.31
C GLY A 113 -2.16 1.15 -3.06
N TYR A 114 -3.27 1.74 -2.58
CA TYR A 114 -3.38 2.31 -1.24
C TYR A 114 -3.28 1.22 -0.16
N ASP A 115 -3.44 1.63 1.09
CA ASP A 115 -3.51 0.72 2.23
C ASP A 115 -4.48 -0.45 1.99
N ASN A 116 -3.99 -1.69 2.16
CA ASN A 116 -4.75 -2.90 1.93
C ASN A 116 -5.93 -3.07 2.91
N ALA A 117 -5.98 -2.29 4.00
CA ALA A 117 -7.11 -2.27 4.92
C ALA A 117 -8.34 -1.52 4.38
N PHE A 118 -8.17 -0.63 3.40
CA PHE A 118 -9.29 0.10 2.79
C PHE A 118 -10.26 -0.86 2.11
N PHE A 119 -11.56 -0.63 2.30
CA PHE A 119 -12.60 -1.49 1.72
C PHE A 119 -12.52 -1.53 0.19
N SER A 120 -12.19 -0.40 -0.45
CA SER A 120 -12.03 -0.34 -1.91
C SER A 120 -10.83 -1.14 -2.44
N MET A 121 -9.86 -1.48 -1.59
CA MET A 121 -8.66 -2.26 -1.95
C MET A 121 -8.86 -3.78 -1.75
N ARG A 122 -10.00 -4.19 -1.20
CA ARG A 122 -10.31 -5.62 -1.06
C ARG A 122 -10.54 -6.28 -2.42
N SER A 123 -10.10 -7.53 -2.54
CA SER A 123 -10.29 -8.36 -3.72
C SER A 123 -11.45 -9.35 -3.52
N ILE A 124 -11.85 -9.99 -4.62
CA ILE A 124 -12.88 -11.04 -4.62
C ILE A 124 -12.19 -12.39 -4.65
N PHE A 125 -12.71 -13.35 -3.89
CA PHE A 125 -12.33 -14.75 -3.97
C PHE A 125 -13.58 -15.62 -4.16
N ILE A 126 -13.54 -16.51 -5.15
CA ILE A 126 -14.59 -17.50 -5.43
C ILE A 126 -13.93 -18.85 -5.70
N GLY A 127 -14.21 -19.84 -4.84
CA GLY A 127 -13.77 -21.23 -5.02
C GLY A 127 -14.93 -22.10 -5.49
N HIS A 128 -14.73 -22.85 -6.57
CA HIS A 128 -15.72 -23.82 -7.07
C HIS A 128 -15.02 -25.11 -7.52
N GLY A 129 -15.53 -26.24 -7.05
CA GLY A 129 -14.99 -27.56 -7.37
C GLY A 129 -15.34 -28.60 -6.28
N PRO A 130 -14.96 -29.87 -6.46
CA PRO A 130 -15.31 -30.96 -5.54
C PRO A 130 -14.71 -30.79 -4.14
N ARG A 131 -13.64 -29.99 -4.00
CA ARG A 131 -13.01 -29.68 -2.72
C ARG A 131 -13.67 -28.50 -2.00
N PHE A 132 -14.53 -27.71 -2.65
CA PHE A 132 -15.22 -26.58 -2.02
C PHE A 132 -16.66 -26.95 -1.70
N ALA A 133 -17.12 -26.58 -0.50
CA ALA A 133 -18.53 -26.72 -0.13
C ALA A 133 -19.41 -25.80 -1.00
N ARG A 134 -20.54 -26.32 -1.49
CA ARG A 134 -21.48 -25.52 -2.30
C ARG A 134 -22.16 -24.46 -1.45
N GLY A 135 -22.20 -23.22 -1.94
CA GLY A 135 -22.91 -22.10 -1.29
C GLY A 135 -22.30 -21.66 0.05
N HIS A 136 -21.11 -22.14 0.40
CA HIS A 136 -20.45 -21.78 1.64
C HIS A 136 -19.80 -20.39 1.53
N LYS A 137 -20.03 -19.54 2.52
CA LYS A 137 -19.39 -18.23 2.66
C LYS A 137 -18.34 -18.31 3.76
N VAL A 138 -17.12 -17.92 3.44
CA VAL A 138 -16.01 -17.82 4.39
C VAL A 138 -15.80 -16.37 4.82
N SER A 139 -15.22 -16.17 6.00
CA SER A 139 -14.75 -14.85 6.45
C SER A 139 -13.66 -14.31 5.51
N SER A 140 -13.44 -12.99 5.52
CA SER A 140 -12.30 -12.40 4.80
C SER A 140 -10.98 -12.96 5.31
N PHE A 141 -10.04 -13.13 4.39
CA PHE A 141 -8.69 -13.64 4.66
C PHE A 141 -7.68 -12.95 3.73
N GLU A 142 -6.40 -13.07 4.04
CA GLU A 142 -5.32 -12.47 3.26
C GLU A 142 -4.90 -13.36 2.08
N ASN A 143 -4.55 -12.77 0.96
CA ASN A 143 -4.23 -13.53 -0.26
C ASN A 143 -2.98 -14.43 -0.13
N VAL A 144 -2.11 -14.18 0.85
CA VAL A 144 -0.95 -15.04 1.15
C VAL A 144 -1.37 -16.48 1.50
N GLU A 145 -2.60 -16.65 1.99
CA GLU A 145 -3.16 -17.95 2.34
C GLU A 145 -3.51 -18.83 1.13
N ILE A 146 -3.67 -18.22 -0.05
CA ILE A 146 -4.10 -18.91 -1.27
C ILE A 146 -3.07 -19.96 -1.71
N TYR A 147 -1.78 -19.74 -1.45
CA TYR A 147 -0.73 -20.70 -1.81
C TYR A 147 -0.95 -22.06 -1.12
N ASN A 148 -1.12 -22.06 0.22
CA ASN A 148 -1.38 -23.28 0.99
C ASN A 148 -2.71 -23.94 0.60
N LEU A 149 -3.71 -23.14 0.23
CA LEU A 149 -4.98 -23.66 -0.26
C LEU A 149 -4.81 -24.45 -1.55
N ILE A 150 -4.06 -23.92 -2.51
CA ILE A 150 -3.80 -24.57 -3.80
C ILE A 150 -2.96 -25.84 -3.60
N THR A 151 -1.87 -25.79 -2.83
CA THR A 151 -1.01 -26.97 -2.59
C THR A 151 -1.78 -28.10 -1.92
N LYS A 152 -2.65 -27.80 -0.94
CA LYS A 152 -3.54 -28.77 -0.29
C LYS A 152 -4.57 -29.40 -1.24
N ILE A 153 -5.11 -28.62 -2.18
CA ILE A 153 -6.03 -29.15 -3.20
C ILE A 153 -5.32 -30.12 -4.14
N LEU A 154 -4.08 -29.80 -4.52
CA LEU A 154 -3.26 -30.60 -5.44
C LEU A 154 -2.54 -31.78 -4.77
N GLY A 155 -2.53 -31.86 -3.44
CA GLY A 155 -1.78 -32.89 -2.70
C GLY A 155 -0.26 -32.68 -2.76
N LEU A 156 0.20 -31.43 -2.84
CA LEU A 156 1.62 -31.07 -2.91
C LEU A 156 2.16 -30.66 -1.54
N GLU A 157 3.44 -30.97 -1.31
CA GLU A 157 4.20 -30.36 -0.22
C GLU A 157 4.58 -28.93 -0.62
N GLY A 158 3.99 -27.95 0.07
CA GLY A 158 4.25 -26.53 -0.20
C GLY A 158 5.61 -26.08 0.33
N SER A 159 6.28 -25.22 -0.41
CA SER A 159 7.49 -24.53 0.05
C SER A 159 7.18 -23.59 1.23
N PRO A 160 8.18 -23.24 2.06
CA PRO A 160 8.03 -22.24 3.11
C PRO A 160 7.46 -20.93 2.58
N ASN A 161 6.40 -20.43 3.22
CA ASN A 161 5.69 -19.21 2.85
C ASN A 161 5.07 -18.55 4.10
N ASN A 162 4.45 -17.38 3.93
CA ASN A 162 3.86 -16.61 5.05
C ASN A 162 2.40 -16.96 5.37
N GLY A 163 1.76 -17.84 4.60
CA GLY A 163 0.41 -18.31 4.89
C GLY A 163 0.38 -19.29 6.07
N THR A 164 -0.75 -19.32 6.77
CA THR A 164 -1.01 -20.19 7.90
C THR A 164 -1.29 -21.62 7.41
N THR A 165 -0.52 -22.60 7.90
CA THR A 165 -0.62 -24.00 7.43
C THR A 165 -2.00 -24.63 7.61
N SER A 166 -2.75 -24.24 8.65
CA SER A 166 -4.08 -24.77 8.95
C SER A 166 -5.22 -24.04 8.22
N PHE A 167 -4.94 -22.93 7.54
CA PHE A 167 -5.98 -22.15 6.86
C PHE A 167 -6.78 -22.96 5.83
N PRO A 168 -6.18 -23.82 4.97
CA PRO A 168 -6.93 -24.57 3.97
C PRO A 168 -8.07 -25.40 4.57
N ASP A 169 -7.85 -26.00 5.75
CA ASP A 169 -8.84 -26.84 6.42
C ASP A 169 -10.08 -26.06 6.89
N THR A 170 -10.03 -24.72 6.88
CA THR A 170 -11.18 -23.84 7.16
C THR A 170 -12.02 -23.51 5.92
N VAL A 171 -11.49 -23.76 4.71
CA VAL A 171 -12.09 -23.34 3.43
C VAL A 171 -12.52 -24.53 2.57
N ILE A 172 -11.73 -25.61 2.57
CA ILE A 172 -11.98 -26.81 1.75
C ILE A 172 -12.46 -28.00 2.57
N LEU A 173 -13.20 -28.88 1.91
CA LEU A 173 -13.68 -30.13 2.47
C LEU A 173 -12.50 -31.07 2.81
N PRO A 174 -12.64 -31.89 3.88
CA PRO A 174 -11.68 -32.94 4.22
C PRO A 174 -11.44 -33.90 3.05
N ILE A 175 -10.25 -34.52 3.02
CA ILE A 175 -9.95 -35.60 2.09
C ILE A 175 -10.61 -36.88 2.63
N HIS A 176 -11.38 -37.55 1.78
CA HIS A 176 -11.92 -38.89 2.03
C HIS A 176 -10.95 -39.96 1.53
#